data_AF-A0A497FTB9-F1
#
_entry.id   AF-A0A497FTB9-F1
#
_cell.length_a   1.000
_cell.length_b   1.000
_cell.length_c   1.000
_cell.angle_alpha   90.00
_cell.angle_beta   90.00
_cell.angle_gamma   90.00
#
_symmetry.space_group_name_H-M   'P 1'
#
loop_
_entity.id
_entity.type
_entity.pdbx_description
1 polymer ?
#
loop_
_entity_poly.entity_id
_entity_poly.type
_entity_poly.pdbx_seq_one_letter_code
_entity_poly.pdbx_strand_id
1 'polypeptide(L)'
;MGSKISEYLSESIYIRDKARRELWRVQWIYDPKTKLLYVFAPSSKKDKYYEIIIHRTGQVEKLCECPASRQGKKCWHMHAAAVIYNKVNEHTYTEPVYGKGDRERFTGEDAYRALYELEKQTDNYIDLSRVSPTLKTLLDFVEGFL
;
A
#
# COMPACT_ATOMS: atom_id res chain seq x y z
N MET A 1 7.55 11.41 -15.75
CA MET A 1 8.15 10.14 -15.27
C MET A 1 8.08 10.15 -13.75
N GLY A 2 7.39 9.19 -13.12
CA GLY A 2 7.31 9.09 -11.66
C GLY A 2 8.59 8.53 -11.04
N SER A 3 8.82 8.76 -9.74
CA SER A 3 9.98 8.22 -9.01
C SER A 3 9.92 6.70 -8.88
N LYS A 4 11.10 6.06 -8.82
CA LYS A 4 11.20 4.61 -8.56
C LYS A 4 11.25 4.34 -7.07
N ILE A 5 10.60 3.27 -6.63
CA ILE A 5 10.56 2.87 -5.21
C ILE A 5 11.97 2.57 -4.65
N SER A 6 12.89 2.09 -5.49
CA SER A 6 14.28 1.84 -5.14
C SER A 6 15.03 3.10 -4.66
N GLU A 7 14.64 4.29 -5.12
CA GLU A 7 15.25 5.57 -4.71
C GLU A 7 14.99 5.89 -3.23
N TYR A 8 13.94 5.30 -2.64
CA TYR A 8 13.55 5.50 -1.25
C TYR A 8 14.23 4.54 -0.28
N LEU A 9 15.05 3.60 -0.77
CA LEU A 9 16.01 2.92 0.08
C LEU A 9 16.98 3.97 0.65
N SER A 10 17.19 3.92 1.97
CA SER A 10 17.89 4.96 2.71
C SER A 10 19.15 4.36 3.31
N GLU A 11 20.27 5.08 3.19
CA GLU A 11 21.54 4.71 3.82
C GLU A 11 21.58 5.14 5.29
N SER A 12 20.74 6.11 5.69
CA SER A 12 20.63 6.55 7.08
C SER A 12 20.24 5.39 8.01
N ILE A 13 21.12 5.09 8.96
CA ILE A 13 20.91 4.07 10.01
C ILE A 13 19.63 4.34 10.79
N TYR A 14 19.36 5.60 11.15
CA TYR A 14 18.15 5.98 11.87
C TYR A 14 16.86 5.58 11.13
N ILE A 15 16.80 5.86 9.83
CA ILE A 15 15.64 5.52 8.99
C ILE A 15 15.50 4.00 8.88
N ARG A 16 16.60 3.30 8.63
CA ARG A 16 16.63 1.83 8.51
C ARG A 16 16.19 1.13 9.79
N ASP A 17 16.75 1.53 10.92
CA ASP A 17 16.43 0.95 12.23
C ASP A 17 14.97 1.20 12.61
N LYS A 18 14.47 2.41 12.35
CA LYS A 18 13.05 2.70 12.58
C LYS A 18 12.15 1.86 11.68
N ALA A 19 12.46 1.77 10.38
CA ALA A 19 11.70 0.93 9.45
C ALA A 19 11.70 -0.53 9.90
N ARG A 20 12.85 -1.08 10.32
CA ARG A 20 12.95 -2.45 10.86
C ARG A 20 12.12 -2.66 12.11
N ARG A 21 12.16 -1.74 13.08
CA ARG A 21 11.38 -1.84 14.33
C ARG A 21 9.87 -1.75 14.09
N GLU A 22 9.45 -0.97 13.12
CA GLU A 22 8.03 -0.74 12.82
C GLU A 22 7.48 -1.68 11.73
N LEU A 23 8.34 -2.45 11.05
CA LEU A 23 7.95 -3.26 9.88
C LEU A 23 6.77 -4.19 10.18
N TRP A 24 6.77 -4.86 11.34
CA TRP A 24 5.73 -5.81 11.75
C TRP A 24 4.32 -5.19 11.85
N ARG A 25 4.21 -3.86 11.88
CA ARG A 25 2.95 -3.12 11.90
C ARG A 25 2.48 -2.68 10.52
N VAL A 26 3.36 -2.71 9.52
CA VAL A 26 3.03 -2.35 8.14
C VAL A 26 2.17 -3.44 7.55
N GLN A 27 1.07 -3.06 6.91
CA GLN A 27 0.16 -3.97 6.23
C GLN A 27 0.25 -3.71 4.74
N TRP A 28 0.07 -4.73 3.92
CA TRP A 28 0.17 -4.58 2.47
C TRP A 28 -0.73 -5.56 1.73
N ILE A 29 -1.15 -5.18 0.54
CA ILE A 29 -1.85 -6.04 -0.40
C ILE A 29 -1.30 -5.84 -1.80
N TYR A 30 -0.99 -6.95 -2.47
CA TYR A 30 -0.66 -6.95 -3.89
C TYR A 30 -1.84 -7.53 -4.67
N ASP A 31 -2.28 -6.81 -5.69
CA ASP A 31 -3.32 -7.28 -6.60
C ASP A 31 -2.73 -7.54 -8.00
N PRO A 32 -2.67 -8.80 -8.47
CA PRO A 32 -2.11 -9.12 -9.78
C PRO A 32 -2.94 -8.63 -10.95
N LYS A 33 -4.25 -8.35 -10.77
CA LYS A 33 -5.11 -7.81 -11.84
C LYS A 33 -4.74 -6.37 -12.17
N THR A 34 -4.58 -5.55 -11.14
CA THR A 34 -4.19 -4.14 -11.28
C THR A 34 -2.67 -3.96 -11.34
N LYS A 35 -1.90 -4.97 -10.92
CA LYS A 35 -0.43 -4.94 -10.77
C LYS A 35 0.03 -3.87 -9.75
N LEU A 36 -0.82 -3.56 -8.79
CA LEU A 36 -0.55 -2.57 -7.75
C LEU A 36 -0.28 -3.24 -6.42
N LEU A 37 0.73 -2.72 -5.72
CA LEU A 37 1.04 -3.00 -4.33
C LEU A 37 0.61 -1.79 -3.49
N TYR A 38 -0.35 -2.01 -2.60
CA TYR A 38 -0.79 -1.05 -1.62
C TYR A 38 -0.08 -1.34 -0.30
N VAL A 39 0.56 -0.34 0.27
CA VAL A 39 1.28 -0.44 1.55
C VAL A 39 0.71 0.57 2.52
N PHE A 40 0.23 0.07 3.66
CA PHE A 40 -0.35 0.84 4.76
C PHE A 40 0.65 0.88 5.92
N ALA A 41 1.42 1.95 6.00
CA ALA A 41 2.44 2.12 7.03
C ALA A 41 1.90 2.99 8.18
N PRO A 42 2.05 2.58 9.45
CA PRO A 42 1.42 3.29 10.56
C PRO A 42 1.99 4.69 10.75
N SER A 43 1.12 5.63 11.11
CA SER A 43 1.51 6.96 11.55
C SER A 43 1.82 6.97 13.05
N SER A 44 2.28 8.11 13.57
CA SER A 44 2.41 8.31 15.02
C SER A 44 1.07 8.47 15.73
N LYS A 45 -0.02 8.76 15.00
CA LYS A 45 -1.38 8.79 15.54
C LYS A 45 -1.92 7.36 15.58
N LYS A 46 -2.58 7.01 16.69
CA LYS A 46 -3.23 5.71 16.86
C LYS A 46 -4.20 5.47 15.70
N ASP A 47 -4.20 4.25 15.17
CA ASP A 47 -5.10 3.75 14.12
C ASP A 47 -5.07 4.51 12.78
N LYS A 48 -4.15 5.47 12.60
CA LYS A 48 -3.95 6.17 11.32
C LYS A 48 -2.77 5.59 10.56
N TYR A 49 -2.99 5.25 9.29
CA TYR A 49 -1.98 4.75 8.37
C TYR A 49 -1.72 5.73 7.23
N TYR A 50 -0.50 5.73 6.70
CA TYR A 50 -0.16 6.35 5.42
C TYR A 50 -0.21 5.28 4.34
N GLU A 51 -1.04 5.52 3.33
CA GLU A 51 -1.12 4.69 2.13
C GLU A 51 0.01 5.08 1.15
N ILE A 52 0.66 4.06 0.60
CA ILE A 52 1.68 4.16 -0.44
C ILE A 52 1.27 3.17 -1.52
N ILE A 53 1.25 3.61 -2.79
CA ILE A 53 0.84 2.77 -3.92
C ILE A 53 2.01 2.64 -4.88
N ILE A 54 2.38 1.40 -5.20
CA ILE A 54 3.55 1.06 -6.01
C ILE A 54 3.10 0.11 -7.13
N HIS A 55 3.32 0.49 -8.38
CA HIS A 55 3.09 -0.40 -9.51
C HIS A 55 4.17 -1.50 -9.58
N ARG A 56 3.84 -2.64 -10.18
CA ARG A 56 4.75 -3.80 -10.34
C ARG A 56 6.08 -3.48 -11.03
N THR A 57 6.16 -2.40 -11.82
CA THR A 57 7.40 -1.92 -12.44
C THR A 57 8.30 -1.13 -11.48
N GLY A 58 7.89 -0.99 -10.22
CA GLY A 58 8.55 -0.21 -9.18
C GLY A 58 8.29 1.28 -9.28
N GLN A 59 7.36 1.72 -10.14
CA GLN A 59 6.94 3.12 -10.20
C GLN A 59 6.04 3.44 -9.01
N VAL A 60 6.32 4.55 -8.32
CA VAL A 60 5.47 5.02 -7.22
C VAL A 60 4.30 5.82 -7.79
N GLU A 61 3.08 5.37 -7.51
CA GLU A 61 1.84 6.07 -7.89
C GLU A 61 1.37 7.02 -6.80
N LYS A 62 1.55 6.62 -5.53
CA LYS A 62 1.24 7.45 -4.37
C LYS A 62 2.34 7.38 -3.33
N LEU A 63 2.86 8.55 -2.96
CA LEU A 63 3.86 8.69 -1.90
C LEU A 63 3.20 8.68 -0.51
N CYS A 64 3.99 8.28 0.48
CA CYS A 64 3.63 8.49 1.88
C CYS A 64 3.38 9.97 2.14
N GLU A 65 2.36 10.30 2.93
CA GLU A 65 2.03 11.68 3.28
C GLU A 65 2.60 12.16 4.62
N CYS A 66 3.60 11.46 5.17
CA CYS A 66 4.24 11.93 6.40
C CYS A 66 5.00 13.26 6.16
N PRO A 67 5.24 14.07 7.21
CA PRO A 67 5.87 15.39 7.06
C PRO A 67 7.21 15.37 6.32
N ALA A 68 8.04 14.35 6.56
CA ALA A 68 9.33 14.22 5.88
C ALA A 68 9.16 13.99 4.36
N SER A 69 8.24 13.11 3.97
CA SER A 69 7.95 12.80 2.57
C SER A 69 7.37 14.00 1.82
N ARG A 70 6.44 14.74 2.46
CA ARG A 70 5.89 16.01 1.91
C ARG A 70 6.96 17.10 1.70
N GLN A 71 8.07 17.03 2.44
CA GLN A 71 9.24 17.91 2.26
C GLN A 71 10.27 17.36 1.27
N GLY A 72 9.99 16.27 0.56
CA GLY A 72 10.92 15.62 -0.36
C GLY A 72 12.07 14.87 0.32
N LYS A 73 11.99 14.63 1.64
CA LYS A 73 13.02 13.90 2.40
C LYS A 73 12.70 12.42 2.47
N LYS A 74 13.75 11.58 2.51
CA LYS A 74 13.61 10.15 2.78
C LYS A 74 12.95 9.94 4.16
N CYS A 75 12.02 8.99 4.24
CA CYS A 75 11.32 8.64 5.47
C CYS A 75 11.28 7.12 5.66
N TRP A 76 11.06 6.68 6.90
CA TRP A 76 11.05 5.25 7.22
C TRP A 76 9.86 4.52 6.58
N HIS A 77 8.74 5.21 6.35
CA HIS A 77 7.55 4.64 5.70
C HIS A 77 7.86 4.20 4.26
N MET A 78 8.45 5.09 3.47
CA MET A 78 8.83 4.78 2.08
C MET A 78 9.95 3.74 2.04
N HIS A 79 10.89 3.77 2.99
CA HIS A 79 11.91 2.73 3.12
C HIS A 79 11.30 1.34 3.38
N ALA A 80 10.36 1.24 4.33
CA ALA A 80 9.67 0.00 4.63
C ALA A 80 8.86 -0.51 3.43
N ALA A 81 8.19 0.41 2.70
CA ALA A 81 7.47 0.07 1.48
C ALA A 81 8.40 -0.47 0.38
N ALA A 82 9.61 0.09 0.23
CA ALA A 82 10.62 -0.43 -0.69
C ALA A 82 11.10 -1.85 -0.32
N VAL A 83 11.28 -2.12 0.98
CA VAL A 83 11.62 -3.46 1.48
C VAL A 83 10.51 -4.47 1.17
N ILE A 84 9.25 -4.11 1.43
CA ILE A 84 8.09 -4.96 1.11
C ILE A 84 7.99 -5.18 -0.39
N TYR A 85 8.14 -4.12 -1.19
CA TYR A 85 8.11 -4.21 -2.64
C TYR A 85 9.12 -5.21 -3.18
N ASN A 86 10.39 -5.15 -2.74
CA ASN A 86 11.41 -6.08 -3.21
C ASN A 86 11.01 -7.53 -2.95
N LYS A 87 10.49 -7.82 -1.75
CA LYS A 87 10.02 -9.15 -1.39
C LYS A 87 8.83 -9.61 -2.24
N VAL A 88 7.81 -8.77 -2.39
CA VAL A 88 6.64 -9.05 -3.23
C VAL A 88 7.06 -9.22 -4.70
N ASN A 89 8.11 -8.51 -5.13
CA ASN A 89 8.62 -8.56 -6.50
C ASN A 89 9.43 -9.83 -6.82
N GLU A 90 9.92 -10.55 -5.82
CA GLU A 90 10.55 -11.88 -5.98
C GLU A 90 9.54 -12.98 -6.33
N HIS A 91 8.24 -12.72 -6.08
CA HIS A 91 7.18 -13.71 -6.24
C HIS A 91 6.28 -13.38 -7.45
N THR A 92 5.65 -14.41 -8.01
CA THR A 92 4.61 -14.28 -9.04
C THR A 92 3.30 -14.76 -8.44
N TYR A 93 2.40 -13.82 -8.14
CA TYR A 93 1.08 -14.12 -7.58
C TYR A 93 0.04 -14.20 -8.69
N THR A 94 -0.82 -15.22 -8.63
CA THR A 94 -1.96 -15.41 -9.55
C THR A 94 -3.27 -14.88 -8.97
N GLU A 95 -3.30 -14.64 -7.67
CA GLU A 95 -4.43 -14.07 -6.93
C GLU A 95 -3.96 -12.94 -6.00
N PRO A 96 -4.87 -12.09 -5.51
CA PRO A 96 -4.53 -11.05 -4.54
C PRO A 96 -3.92 -11.65 -3.29
N VAL A 97 -2.91 -10.98 -2.73
CA VAL A 97 -2.22 -11.44 -1.52
C VAL A 97 -2.11 -10.31 -0.53
N TYR A 98 -2.54 -10.58 0.69
CA TYR A 98 -2.42 -9.70 1.84
C TYR A 98 -1.30 -10.18 2.78
N GLY A 99 -0.51 -9.23 3.28
CA GLY A 99 0.53 -9.49 4.24
C GLY A 99 0.65 -8.43 5.33
N LYS A 100 1.39 -8.80 6.38
CA LYS A 100 1.71 -7.94 7.52
C LYS A 100 3.18 -8.09 7.88
N GLY A 101 3.88 -6.97 7.87
CA GLY A 101 5.34 -6.91 7.89
C GLY A 101 5.93 -7.69 6.73
N ASP A 102 6.83 -8.62 7.06
CA ASP A 102 7.50 -9.47 6.10
C ASP A 102 6.74 -10.77 5.81
N ARG A 103 5.51 -10.97 6.30
CA ARG A 103 4.80 -12.25 6.15
C ARG A 103 3.52 -12.11 5.35
N GLU A 104 3.31 -13.03 4.42
CA GLU A 104 2.02 -13.30 3.80
C GLU A 104 1.04 -13.87 4.84
N ARG A 105 -0.24 -13.57 4.67
CA ARG A 105 -1.29 -13.97 5.63
C ARG A 105 -2.51 -14.55 4.96
N PHE A 106 -3.07 -13.84 3.98
CA PHE A 106 -4.31 -14.23 3.30
C PHE A 106 -4.15 -14.07 1.79
N THR A 107 -4.91 -14.85 1.01
CA THR A 107 -4.94 -14.76 -0.44
C THR A 107 -6.38 -14.68 -0.95
N GLY A 108 -6.55 -14.40 -2.25
CA GLY A 108 -7.87 -14.42 -2.90
C GLY A 108 -8.84 -13.40 -2.31
N GLU A 109 -10.08 -13.82 -2.04
CA GLU A 109 -11.12 -12.96 -1.48
C GLU A 109 -10.81 -12.47 -0.05
N ASP A 110 -10.14 -13.30 0.76
CA ASP A 110 -9.79 -12.94 2.14
C ASP A 110 -8.79 -11.78 2.20
N ALA A 111 -7.91 -11.68 1.18
CA ALA A 111 -7.02 -10.54 1.03
C ALA A 111 -7.80 -9.23 0.80
N TYR A 112 -8.83 -9.24 -0.05
CA TYR A 112 -9.66 -8.06 -0.28
C TYR A 112 -10.51 -7.68 0.94
N ARG A 113 -11.02 -8.65 1.70
CA ARG A 113 -11.72 -8.38 2.96
C ARG A 113 -10.79 -7.66 3.95
N ALA A 114 -9.53 -8.08 4.04
CA ALA A 114 -8.53 -7.40 4.88
C ALA A 114 -8.25 -5.96 4.41
N LEU A 115 -8.18 -5.72 3.09
CA LEU A 115 -8.06 -4.37 2.52
C LEU A 115 -9.26 -3.49 2.89
N TYR A 116 -10.48 -4.00 2.72
CA TYR A 116 -11.70 -3.24 3.02
C TYR A 116 -11.77 -2.78 4.49
N GLU A 117 -11.39 -3.66 5.42
CA GLU A 117 -11.32 -3.31 6.85
C GLU A 117 -10.21 -2.28 7.15
N LEU A 118 -9.11 -2.27 6.39
CA LEU A 118 -8.06 -1.26 6.51
C LEU A 118 -8.49 0.10 5.95
N GLU A 119 -9.17 0.12 4.81
CA GLU A 119 -9.69 1.34 4.20
C GLU A 119 -10.66 2.04 5.14
N LYS A 120 -11.57 1.29 5.77
CA LYS A 120 -12.47 1.80 6.84
C LYS A 120 -11.73 2.46 8.01
N GLN A 121 -10.57 1.93 8.40
CA GLN A 121 -9.77 2.50 9.50
C GLN A 121 -9.02 3.77 9.10
N THR A 122 -8.87 4.05 7.80
CA THR A 122 -8.06 5.18 7.31
C THR A 122 -8.84 6.46 6.99
N ASP A 123 -10.14 6.53 7.31
CA ASP A 123 -11.04 7.68 7.07
C ASP A 123 -11.08 8.15 5.60
N ASN A 124 -10.62 7.33 4.65
CA ASN A 124 -10.68 7.64 3.23
C ASN A 124 -11.99 7.08 2.66
N TYR A 125 -12.64 7.91 1.84
CA TYR A 125 -13.80 7.59 1.02
C TYR A 125 -13.71 6.16 0.49
N ILE A 126 -14.73 5.34 0.79
CA ILE A 126 -14.78 3.94 0.36
C ILE A 126 -14.90 3.92 -1.17
N ASP A 127 -13.80 3.65 -1.87
CA ASP A 127 -13.81 3.43 -3.32
C ASP A 127 -14.32 2.02 -3.61
N LEU A 128 -15.65 1.86 -3.53
CA LEU A 128 -16.36 0.59 -3.74
C LEU A 128 -16.14 -0.01 -5.14
N SER A 129 -15.63 0.78 -6.09
CA SER A 129 -15.30 0.29 -7.45
C SER A 129 -14.17 -0.74 -7.45
N ARG A 130 -13.37 -0.79 -6.36
CA ARG A 130 -12.23 -1.71 -6.18
C ARG A 130 -12.62 -3.08 -5.64
N VAL A 131 -13.80 -3.19 -5.02
CA VAL A 131 -14.25 -4.43 -4.34
C VAL A 131 -14.96 -5.38 -5.31
N SER A 132 -15.58 -4.85 -6.38
CA SER A 132 -16.20 -5.68 -7.41
C SER A 132 -16.38 -4.90 -8.71
N PRO A 133 -16.06 -5.50 -9.89
CA PRO A 133 -16.41 -4.92 -11.19
C PRO A 133 -17.90 -4.58 -11.31
N THR A 134 -18.77 -5.37 -10.69
CA THR A 134 -20.23 -5.16 -10.69
C THR A 134 -20.64 -3.90 -9.93
N LEU A 135 -19.91 -3.56 -8.86
CA LEU A 135 -20.15 -2.34 -8.07
C LEU A 135 -19.70 -1.08 -8.82
N LYS A 136 -18.61 -1.17 -9.59
CA LYS A 136 -18.19 -0.09 -10.49
C LYS A 136 -19.27 0.21 -11.54
N THR A 137 -19.80 -0.83 -12.20
CA THR A 137 -20.88 -0.66 -13.18
C THR A 137 -22.14 -0.03 -12.57
N LEU A 138 -22.48 -0.37 -11.32
CA LEU A 138 -23.62 0.22 -10.61
C LEU A 138 -23.38 1.69 -10.24
N LEU A 139 -22.15 2.06 -9.85
CA LEU A 139 -21.78 3.45 -9.58
C LEU A 139 -21.84 4.30 -10.84
N ASP A 140 -21.23 3.83 -11.94
CA ASP A 140 -21.26 4.52 -13.24
C ASP A 140 -22.71 4.69 -13.75
N PHE A 141 -23.59 3.71 -13.47
CA PHE A 141 -25.01 3.79 -13.82
C PHE A 141 -25.78 4.84 -12.99
N VAL A 142 -25.47 4.98 -11.70
CA VAL A 142 -26.13 5.98 -10.82
C VAL A 142 -25.63 7.40 -11.14
N GLU A 143 -24.34 7.57 -11.42
CA GLU A 143 -23.78 8.87 -11.80
C GLU A 143 -24.27 9.36 -13.17
N GLY A 144 -24.57 8.44 -14.11
CA GLY A 144 -25.15 8.79 -15.41
C GLY A 144 -26.61 9.27 -15.37
N PHE A 145 -27.28 9.22 -14.21
CA PHE A 145 -28.66 9.67 -14.00
C PHE A 145 -28.78 11.06 -13.35
N LEU A 146 -27.68 11.63 -12.85
CA LEU A 146 -27.59 13.00 -12.31
C LEU A 146 -27.09 13.98 -13.37
#